data_AF-A0A0F7N932-F1
#
_entry.id   AF-A0A0F7N932-F1
#
_cell.length_a   1.000
_cell.length_b   1.000
_cell.length_c   1.000
_cell.angle_alpha   90.00
_cell.angle_beta   90.00
_cell.angle_gamma   90.00
#
_symmetry.space_group_name_H-M   'P 1'
#
loop_
_entity.id
_entity.type
_entity.pdbx_description
1 polymer ?
#
loop_
_entity_poly.entity_id
_entity_poly.type
_entity_poly.pdbx_seq_one_letter_code
_entity_poly.pdbx_strand_id
1 'polypeptide(L)'
;MSDDIPENADDIVSVFTERVEAQFDMTIGELKAAAAARPDANPHATDVVRWHGLLVDAQEVLDSAVDDLRAALDTQPGQLDDPTMDLAQWVNAAVTARDGRALVVRYLLDPDALGNHTTPRRKGPAVQTTAPARPAAGPASTPAQAAPRAAGRARS
;
A
#
# COMPACT_ATOMS: atom_id res chain seq x y z
N MET A 1 -41.31 -0.03 -2.44
CA MET A 1 -40.15 0.60 -1.79
C MET A 1 -38.96 0.10 -2.56
N SER A 2 -38.34 0.96 -3.37
CA SER A 2 -37.14 0.61 -4.10
C SER A 2 -36.00 0.49 -3.10
N ASP A 3 -35.28 -0.62 -3.13
CA ASP A 3 -33.94 -0.69 -2.58
C ASP A 3 -33.07 0.20 -3.47
N ASP A 4 -32.89 1.46 -3.06
CA ASP A 4 -31.77 2.28 -3.52
C ASP A 4 -30.50 1.65 -2.94
N ILE A 5 -29.99 0.63 -3.62
CA ILE A 5 -28.63 0.14 -3.39
C ILE A 5 -27.73 1.30 -3.78
N PRO A 6 -26.96 1.91 -2.86
CA PRO A 6 -26.00 2.91 -3.26
C PRO A 6 -25.06 2.26 -4.27
N GLU A 7 -24.99 2.85 -5.46
CA GLU A 7 -23.93 2.64 -6.46
C GLU A 7 -22.61 3.08 -5.79
N ASN A 8 -22.09 2.23 -4.90
CA ASN A 8 -21.17 2.60 -3.82
C ASN A 8 -19.70 2.73 -4.28
N ALA A 9 -19.44 2.60 -5.58
CA ALA A 9 -18.11 2.63 -6.18
C ALA A 9 -17.76 4.02 -6.74
N ASP A 10 -18.69 4.64 -7.48
CA ASP A 10 -18.59 6.05 -7.90
C ASP A 10 -18.53 7.03 -6.72
N ASP A 11 -18.97 6.56 -5.55
CA ASP A 11 -19.00 7.34 -4.31
C ASP A 11 -17.60 7.47 -3.66
N ILE A 12 -16.68 6.52 -3.87
CA ILE A 12 -15.40 6.50 -3.14
C ILE A 12 -14.53 7.71 -3.50
N VAL A 13 -14.34 7.98 -4.78
CA VAL A 13 -13.53 9.11 -5.25
C VAL A 13 -14.15 10.44 -4.78
N SER A 14 -15.47 10.55 -4.86
CA SER A 14 -16.22 11.74 -4.44
C SER A 14 -16.06 11.98 -2.94
N VAL A 15 -16.29 10.97 -2.10
CA VAL A 15 -16.09 11.04 -0.65
C VAL A 15 -14.66 11.43 -0.28
N PHE A 16 -13.65 10.88 -0.97
CA PHE A 16 -12.27 11.26 -0.71
C PHE A 16 -11.95 12.68 -1.20
N THR A 17 -12.52 13.11 -2.31
CA THR A 17 -12.39 14.48 -2.81
C THR A 17 -12.93 15.47 -1.78
N GLU A 18 -14.17 15.27 -1.31
CA GLU A 18 -14.79 16.13 -0.29
C GLU A 18 -13.96 16.19 1.00
N ARG A 19 -13.42 15.05 1.44
CA ARG A 19 -12.56 15.00 2.65
C ARG A 19 -11.23 15.72 2.45
N VAL A 20 -10.62 15.61 1.27
CA VAL A 20 -9.41 16.38 0.93
C VAL A 20 -9.73 17.87 0.99
N GLU A 21 -10.81 18.30 0.34
CA GLU A 21 -11.19 19.70 0.29
C GLU A 21 -11.50 20.26 1.68
N ALA A 22 -12.20 19.48 2.52
CA ALA A 22 -12.47 19.85 3.91
C ALA A 22 -11.20 19.95 4.77
N GLN A 23 -10.18 19.11 4.53
CA GLN A 23 -8.94 19.14 5.30
C GLN A 23 -8.04 20.34 4.93
N PHE A 24 -8.04 20.76 3.68
CA PHE A 24 -7.17 21.82 3.19
C PHE A 24 -7.87 23.18 3.00
N ASP A 25 -9.19 23.24 3.15
CA ASP A 25 -10.02 24.43 2.91
C ASP A 25 -9.79 25.02 1.51
N MET A 26 -9.61 24.13 0.53
CA MET A 26 -9.33 24.44 -0.87
C MET A 26 -10.01 23.41 -1.75
N THR A 27 -10.47 23.80 -2.93
CA THR A 27 -10.91 22.82 -3.93
C THR A 27 -9.74 21.94 -4.36
N ILE A 28 -10.02 20.72 -4.85
CA ILE A 28 -8.97 19.80 -5.31
C ILE A 28 -8.14 20.39 -6.45
N GLY A 29 -8.75 21.25 -7.28
CA GLY A 29 -8.07 21.97 -8.36
C GLY A 29 -7.10 23.02 -7.84
N GLU A 30 -7.52 23.82 -6.85
CA GLU A 30 -6.65 24.80 -6.19
C GLU A 30 -5.50 24.13 -5.45
N LEU A 31 -5.78 23.04 -4.73
CA LEU A 31 -4.77 22.27 -4.03
C LEU A 31 -3.73 21.67 -4.99
N LYS A 32 -4.18 21.12 -6.13
CA LYS A 32 -3.30 20.67 -7.22
C LYS A 32 -2.40 21.79 -7.74
N ALA A 33 -2.96 22.97 -7.98
CA ALA A 33 -2.20 24.12 -8.45
C ALA A 33 -1.17 24.60 -7.42
N ALA A 34 -1.56 24.65 -6.14
CA ALA A 34 -0.67 25.04 -5.04
C ALA A 34 0.49 24.05 -4.86
N ALA A 35 0.20 22.75 -4.86
CA ALA A 35 1.22 21.70 -4.77
C ALA A 35 2.19 21.71 -5.96
N ALA A 36 1.69 21.98 -7.18
CA ALA A 36 2.53 22.11 -8.37
C ALA A 36 3.42 23.36 -8.34
N ALA A 37 2.91 24.49 -7.83
CA ALA A 37 3.66 25.74 -7.76
C ALA A 37 4.76 25.71 -6.70
N ARG A 38 4.51 25.07 -5.55
CA ARG A 38 5.44 25.04 -4.40
C ARG A 38 5.38 23.69 -3.68
N PRO A 39 5.93 22.61 -4.27
CA PRO A 39 5.81 21.26 -3.72
C PRO A 39 6.42 21.11 -2.31
N ASP A 40 7.48 21.87 -2.00
CA ASP A 40 8.17 21.81 -0.70
C ASP A 40 7.47 22.61 0.40
N ALA A 41 6.50 23.48 0.06
CA ALA A 41 5.81 24.32 1.06
C ALA A 41 4.88 23.50 1.95
N ASN A 42 4.31 22.41 1.41
CA ASN A 42 3.52 21.45 2.16
C ASN A 42 3.68 20.05 1.54
N PRO A 43 4.68 19.27 1.97
CA PRO A 43 4.92 17.92 1.45
C PRO A 43 3.72 16.99 1.63
N HIS A 44 2.95 17.17 2.72
CA HIS A 44 1.73 16.40 2.98
C HIS A 44 0.64 16.66 1.94
N ALA A 45 0.39 17.94 1.61
CA ALA A 45 -0.55 18.30 0.55
C ALA A 45 -0.13 17.71 -0.81
N THR A 46 1.18 17.75 -1.11
CA THR A 46 1.72 17.17 -2.34
C THR A 46 1.50 15.65 -2.40
N ASP A 47 1.73 14.93 -1.30
CA ASP A 47 1.48 13.50 -1.22
C ASP A 47 -0.02 13.16 -1.34
N VAL A 48 -0.89 13.92 -0.67
CA VAL A 48 -2.35 13.74 -0.77
C VAL A 48 -2.83 13.94 -2.20
N VAL A 49 -2.41 15.02 -2.87
CA VAL A 49 -2.78 15.30 -4.26
C VAL A 49 -2.32 14.18 -5.19
N ARG A 50 -1.08 13.69 -5.03
CA ARG A 50 -0.57 12.59 -5.83
C ARG A 50 -1.40 11.32 -5.65
N TRP A 51 -1.67 10.93 -4.42
CA TRP A 51 -2.41 9.70 -4.13
C TRP A 51 -3.89 9.80 -4.49
N HIS A 52 -4.49 10.98 -4.36
CA HIS A 52 -5.84 11.25 -4.88
C HIS A 52 -5.88 11.11 -6.40
N GLY A 53 -4.91 11.67 -7.13
CA GLY A 53 -4.80 11.48 -8.58
C GLY A 53 -4.70 9.99 -8.97
N LEU A 54 -3.86 9.23 -8.30
CA LEU A 54 -3.75 7.78 -8.53
C LEU A 54 -5.03 7.00 -8.23
N LEU A 55 -5.85 7.49 -7.30
CA LEU A 55 -7.16 6.90 -7.00
C LEU A 55 -8.17 7.19 -8.12
N VAL A 56 -8.16 8.41 -8.67
CA VAL A 56 -8.99 8.78 -9.83
C VAL A 56 -8.62 7.89 -11.03
N ASP A 57 -7.32 7.80 -11.35
CA ASP A 57 -6.85 6.96 -12.47
C ASP A 57 -7.25 5.48 -12.28
N ALA A 58 -7.18 4.97 -11.05
CA ALA A 58 -7.59 3.60 -10.74
C ALA A 58 -9.10 3.36 -10.87
N GLN A 59 -9.92 4.39 -10.61
CA GLN A 59 -11.37 4.32 -10.82
C GLN A 59 -11.69 4.28 -12.32
N GLU A 60 -11.10 5.17 -13.13
CA GLU A 60 -11.31 5.17 -14.59
C GLU A 60 -10.94 3.82 -15.23
N VAL A 61 -9.85 3.23 -14.75
CA VAL A 61 -9.38 1.91 -15.21
C VAL A 61 -10.35 0.78 -14.79
N LEU A 62 -10.92 0.84 -13.58
CA LEU A 62 -11.94 -0.10 -13.15
C LEU A 62 -13.20 0.04 -14.02
N ASP A 63 -13.64 1.25 -14.29
CA ASP A 63 -14.85 1.51 -15.07
C ASP A 63 -14.70 0.95 -16.49
N SER A 64 -13.56 1.21 -17.14
CA SER A 64 -13.25 0.62 -18.46
C SER A 64 -13.21 -0.91 -18.42
N ALA A 65 -12.62 -1.51 -17.38
CA ALA A 65 -12.55 -2.97 -17.27
C ALA A 65 -13.94 -3.60 -17.07
N VAL A 66 -14.82 -2.94 -16.32
CA VAL A 66 -16.21 -3.37 -16.12
C VAL A 66 -17.00 -3.26 -17.42
N ASP A 67 -16.83 -2.17 -18.17
CA ASP A 67 -17.47 -1.98 -19.46
C ASP A 67 -17.02 -3.04 -20.48
N ASP A 68 -15.72 -3.35 -20.54
CA ASP A 68 -15.19 -4.40 -21.41
C ASP A 68 -15.76 -5.78 -21.06
N LEU A 69 -15.81 -6.12 -19.77
CA LEU A 69 -16.41 -7.37 -19.30
C LEU A 69 -17.91 -7.43 -19.64
N ARG A 70 -18.63 -6.33 -19.41
CA ARG A 70 -20.06 -6.25 -19.72
C ARG A 70 -20.31 -6.41 -21.22
N ALA A 71 -19.52 -5.76 -22.06
CA ALA A 71 -19.60 -5.90 -23.51
C ALA A 71 -19.37 -7.36 -23.95
N ALA A 72 -18.39 -8.05 -23.37
CA ALA A 72 -18.16 -9.47 -23.65
C ALA A 72 -19.36 -10.33 -23.27
N LEU A 73 -19.91 -10.14 -22.06
CA LEU A 73 -21.07 -10.89 -21.56
C LEU A 73 -22.34 -10.67 -22.41
N ASP A 74 -22.57 -9.44 -22.88
CA ASP A 74 -23.72 -9.10 -23.73
C ASP A 74 -23.63 -9.78 -25.11
N THR A 75 -22.41 -10.04 -25.61
CA THR A 75 -22.21 -10.70 -26.92
C THR A 75 -22.40 -12.21 -26.89
N GLN A 76 -22.19 -12.86 -25.73
CA GLN A 76 -22.29 -14.31 -25.62
C GLN A 76 -22.97 -14.74 -24.31
N PRO A 77 -24.32 -14.65 -24.25
CA PRO A 77 -25.07 -15.11 -23.10
C PRO A 77 -24.98 -16.64 -22.98
N GLY A 78 -24.11 -17.14 -22.09
CA GLY A 78 -23.85 -18.57 -21.94
C GLY A 78 -22.67 -18.92 -21.02
N GLN A 79 -22.04 -20.07 -21.25
CA GLN A 79 -20.81 -20.48 -20.57
C GLN A 79 -19.71 -19.43 -20.82
N LEU A 80 -19.08 -18.94 -19.75
CA LEU A 80 -17.91 -18.06 -19.84
C LEU A 80 -16.76 -18.81 -20.53
N ASP A 81 -16.26 -18.24 -21.61
CA ASP A 81 -15.05 -18.69 -22.28
C ASP A 81 -13.80 -18.13 -21.59
N ASP A 82 -12.63 -18.69 -21.91
CA ASP A 82 -11.37 -18.28 -21.30
C ASP A 82 -11.07 -16.76 -21.46
N PRO A 83 -11.33 -16.12 -22.62
CA PRO A 83 -11.22 -14.66 -22.75
C PRO A 83 -12.12 -13.86 -21.80
N THR A 84 -13.38 -14.26 -21.60
CA THR A 84 -14.27 -13.56 -20.66
C THR A 84 -13.81 -13.77 -19.21
N MET A 85 -13.25 -14.94 -18.90
CA MET A 85 -12.62 -15.19 -17.60
C MET A 85 -11.40 -14.29 -17.35
N ASP A 86 -10.58 -14.03 -18.38
CA ASP A 86 -9.45 -13.10 -18.27
C ASP A 86 -9.92 -11.66 -17.99
N LEU A 87 -11.02 -11.21 -18.60
CA LEU A 87 -11.63 -9.90 -18.30
C LEU A 87 -12.17 -9.84 -16.87
N ALA A 88 -12.78 -10.91 -16.36
CA ALA A 88 -13.20 -10.97 -14.96
C ALA A 88 -12.00 -10.87 -14.01
N GLN A 89 -10.89 -11.53 -14.35
CA GLN A 89 -9.65 -11.43 -13.57
C GLN A 89 -9.01 -10.04 -13.67
N TRP A 90 -9.12 -9.37 -14.83
CA TRP A 90 -8.76 -7.96 -14.99
C TRP A 90 -9.52 -7.15 -13.95
N VAL A 91 -10.86 -7.17 -13.97
CA VAL A 91 -11.70 -6.37 -13.06
C VAL A 91 -11.28 -6.54 -11.60
N ASN A 92 -10.99 -7.76 -11.15
CA ASN A 92 -10.48 -8.02 -9.80
C ASN A 92 -9.16 -7.29 -9.50
N ALA A 93 -8.24 -7.25 -10.46
CA ALA A 93 -7.00 -6.48 -10.34
C ALA A 93 -7.27 -4.96 -10.27
N ALA A 94 -8.24 -4.45 -11.02
CA ALA A 94 -8.69 -3.04 -10.95
C ALA A 94 -9.17 -2.67 -9.55
N VAL A 95 -10.10 -3.47 -9.02
CA VAL A 95 -10.66 -3.27 -7.67
C VAL A 95 -9.55 -3.27 -6.64
N THR A 96 -8.64 -4.23 -6.73
CA THR A 96 -7.48 -4.33 -5.82
C THR A 96 -6.60 -3.08 -5.89
N ALA A 97 -6.34 -2.56 -7.10
CA ALA A 97 -5.58 -1.33 -7.27
C ALA A 97 -6.30 -0.12 -6.66
N ARG A 98 -7.59 0.09 -6.98
CA ARG A 98 -8.42 1.17 -6.45
C ARG A 98 -8.45 1.15 -4.93
N ASP A 99 -8.75 0.00 -4.34
CA ASP A 99 -8.86 -0.15 -2.89
C ASP A 99 -7.51 0.11 -2.20
N GLY A 100 -6.41 -0.34 -2.82
CA GLY A 100 -5.06 -0.02 -2.37
C GLY A 100 -4.78 1.49 -2.36
N ARG A 101 -5.22 2.23 -3.39
CA ARG A 101 -5.08 3.71 -3.43
C ARG A 101 -5.97 4.39 -2.40
N ALA A 102 -7.22 3.95 -2.28
CA ALA A 102 -8.19 4.46 -1.31
C ALA A 102 -7.69 4.31 0.14
N LEU A 103 -7.06 3.17 0.48
CA LEU A 103 -6.46 2.95 1.80
C LEU A 103 -5.33 3.94 2.10
N VAL A 104 -4.50 4.27 1.11
CA VAL A 104 -3.42 5.24 1.30
C VAL A 104 -3.98 6.65 1.46
N VAL A 105 -4.95 7.06 0.63
CA VAL A 105 -5.61 8.36 0.78
C VAL A 105 -6.26 8.46 2.15
N ARG A 106 -7.01 7.44 2.59
CA ARG A 106 -7.58 7.37 3.94
C ARG A 106 -6.54 7.58 5.02
N TYR A 107 -5.40 6.91 4.92
CA TYR A 107 -4.31 7.03 5.89
C TYR A 107 -3.74 8.46 5.94
N LEU A 108 -3.58 9.12 4.79
CA LEU A 108 -3.07 10.48 4.74
C LEU A 108 -4.06 11.52 5.30
N LEU A 109 -5.36 11.24 5.18
CA LEU A 109 -6.41 12.11 5.73
C LEU A 109 -6.73 11.83 7.20
N ASP A 110 -6.17 10.77 7.78
CA ASP A 110 -6.41 10.40 9.17
C ASP A 110 -5.60 11.32 10.11
N PRO A 111 -6.26 12.13 10.96
CA PRO A 111 -5.58 13.01 11.90
C PRO A 111 -4.83 12.24 12.99
N ASP A 112 -5.16 10.96 13.22
CA ASP A 112 -4.59 10.07 14.23
C ASP A 112 -3.55 9.08 13.64
N ALA A 113 -3.25 9.16 12.33
CA ALA A 113 -2.26 8.31 11.71
C ALA A 113 -0.84 8.52 12.29
N LEU A 114 -0.15 7.40 12.55
CA LEU A 114 1.23 7.34 13.06
C LEU A 114 2.20 8.07 12.12
N GLY A 115 2.45 9.36 12.39
CA GLY A 115 3.32 10.22 11.59
C GLY A 115 2.73 11.58 11.26
N ASN A 116 1.41 11.76 11.43
CA ASN A 116 0.68 13.00 11.15
C ASN A 116 0.66 14.01 12.31
N HIS A 117 1.46 13.79 13.36
CA HIS A 117 1.53 14.71 14.48
C HIS A 117 2.92 15.31 14.65
N THR A 118 2.98 16.63 14.52
CA THR A 118 3.94 17.49 15.22
C THR A 118 3.64 17.58 16.72
N THR A 119 2.78 16.71 17.28
CA THR A 119 2.54 16.68 18.73
C THR A 119 3.79 16.16 19.44
N PRO A 120 4.17 16.76 20.58
CA PRO A 120 5.38 16.38 21.28
C PRO A 120 5.26 14.92 21.71
N ARG A 121 6.17 14.11 21.18
CA ARG A 121 6.41 12.72 21.56
C ARG A 121 6.27 12.59 23.07
N ARG A 122 5.15 12.06 23.56
CA ARG A 122 4.95 11.80 24.98
C ARG A 122 6.06 10.83 25.36
N LYS A 123 7.06 11.30 26.13
CA LYS A 123 8.09 10.45 26.75
C LYS A 123 7.40 9.60 27.80
N GLY A 124 6.70 8.56 27.35
CA GLY A 124 6.36 7.43 28.20
C GLY A 124 7.66 6.71 28.59
N PRO A 125 7.71 6.06 29.76
CA PRO A 125 8.88 5.31 30.19
C PRO A 125 9.23 4.28 29.11
N ALA A 126 10.49 4.30 28.66
CA ALA A 126 10.98 3.34 27.68
C ALA A 126 10.87 1.93 28.28
N VAL A 127 10.02 1.09 27.70
CA VAL A 127 9.99 -0.34 28.02
C VAL A 127 11.29 -0.92 27.48
N GLN A 128 12.24 -1.21 28.36
CA GLN A 128 13.46 -1.91 27.99
C GLN A 128 13.09 -3.37 27.70
N THR A 129 13.05 -3.73 26.42
CA THR A 129 13.02 -5.13 26.02
C THR A 129 14.43 -5.70 26.11
N THR A 130 14.71 -6.44 27.19
CA THR A 130 15.91 -7.28 27.28
C THR A 130 15.74 -8.44 26.31
N ALA A 131 16.72 -8.64 25.43
CA ALA A 131 16.76 -9.80 24.54
C ALA A 131 16.87 -11.11 25.36
N PRO A 132 16.25 -12.22 24.92
CA PRO A 132 16.36 -13.49 25.63
C PRO A 132 17.82 -13.95 25.67
N ALA A 133 18.30 -14.35 26.85
CA ALA A 133 19.64 -14.89 27.01
C ALA A 133 19.79 -16.20 26.22
N ARG A 134 20.81 -16.24 25.36
CA ARG A 134 21.21 -17.45 24.62
C ARG A 134 21.63 -18.54 25.61
N PRO A 135 21.08 -19.77 25.54
CA PRO A 135 21.53 -20.87 26.37
C PRO A 135 23.02 -21.16 26.15
N ALA A 136 23.78 -21.29 27.23
CA ALA A 136 25.19 -21.67 27.18
C ALA A 136 25.32 -23.07 26.57
N ALA A 137 26.13 -23.20 25.52
CA ALA A 137 26.57 -24.49 25.02
C ALA A 137 27.35 -25.20 26.14
N GLY A 138 26.85 -26.37 26.56
CA GLY A 138 27.53 -27.24 27.51
C GLY A 138 28.89 -27.71 26.98
N PRO A 139 29.79 -28.16 27.88
CA PRO A 139 31.17 -28.47 27.51
C PRO A 139 31.21 -29.66 26.55
N ALA A 140 31.77 -29.44 25.35
CA ALA A 140 32.11 -30.51 24.43
C ALA A 140 33.37 -31.21 24.92
N SER A 141 33.22 -32.48 25.28
CA SER A 141 34.28 -33.42 25.61
C SER A 141 35.30 -33.52 24.47
N THR A 142 36.56 -33.20 24.74
CA THR A 142 37.71 -33.46 23.87
C THR A 142 38.03 -34.95 23.79
N PRO A 143 38.15 -35.56 22.59
CA PRO A 143 38.90 -36.80 22.43
C PRO A 143 40.36 -36.51 22.03
N ALA A 144 41.25 -37.07 22.84
CA ALA A 144 42.52 -37.75 22.54
C ALA A 144 43.54 -37.13 21.56
N GLN A 145 44.75 -36.98 22.11
CA GLN A 145 46.04 -36.79 21.43
C GLN A 145 46.31 -37.83 20.32
N ALA A 146 46.95 -37.37 19.23
CA ALA A 146 47.89 -38.17 18.46
C ALA A 146 49.00 -37.29 17.85
N ALA A 147 50.19 -37.85 17.82
CA ALA A 147 51.52 -37.25 17.78
C ALA A 147 52.00 -36.74 16.39
N PRO A 148 53.19 -36.10 16.27
CA PRO A 148 53.60 -35.35 15.09
C PRO A 148 54.22 -36.25 14.01
N ARG A 149 54.05 -35.86 12.74
CA ARG A 149 54.79 -36.44 11.61
C ARG A 149 55.57 -35.36 10.87
N ALA A 150 56.89 -35.50 10.92
CA ALA A 150 57.83 -34.86 10.02
C ALA A 150 57.68 -35.42 8.60
N ALA A 151 57.77 -34.56 7.58
CA ALA A 151 58.36 -34.86 6.27
C ALA A 151 58.43 -33.60 5.39
N GLY A 152 59.64 -33.05 5.27
CA GLY A 152 60.34 -32.92 3.99
C GLY A 152 59.76 -32.08 2.84
N ARG A 153 60.57 -31.07 2.49
CA ARG A 153 61.10 -30.77 1.15
C ARG A 153 60.41 -29.66 0.35
N ALA A 154 61.08 -28.52 0.29
CA ALA A 154 60.96 -27.50 -0.75
C ALA A 154 62.17 -27.58 -1.70
N ARG A 155 61.85 -27.68 -3.00
CA ARG A 155 62.44 -27.03 -4.19
C ARG A 155 63.96 -26.85 -4.29
N SER A 156 64.55 -27.47 -5.31
CA SER A 156 65.16 -26.82 -6.49
C SER A 156 65.00 -27.72 -7.70
#